data_AF-A0AA85BQJ9-F1
#
_entry.id   AF-A0AA85BQJ9-F1
#
_cell.length_a   1.000
_cell.length_b   1.000
_cell.length_c   1.000
_cell.angle_alpha   90.00
_cell.angle_beta   90.00
_cell.angle_gamma   90.00
#
_symmetry.space_group_name_H-M   'P 1'
#
loop_
_entity.id
_entity.type
_entity.pdbx_description
1 polymer ?
#
loop_
_entity_poly.entity_id
_entity_poly.type
_entity_poly.pdbx_seq_one_letter_code
_entity_poly.pdbx_strand_id
1 'polypeptide(L)'
;MDHLVTLNDDTIFVNILSRLLRIFSGLGIACIFFAIFYHFYGSYSPLFIQHFLLFGKSNPQYCEYLKYSRVPKRWFKYFYMIGIFSTLCILLVELFMLSSVLNKTIISVLIIYLVHVSRRLYECEYVSVFSNSQMSFMHFLMGIGFYIVAPSSILLSQSNAVYLRGASPKLE
;
A
#
# COMPACT_ATOMS: atom_id res chain seq x y z
N MET A 1 11.88 2.22 -35.60
CA MET A 1 11.76 0.99 -34.80
C MET A 1 11.74 1.32 -33.32
N ASP A 2 12.58 2.23 -32.85
CA ASP A 2 12.68 2.63 -31.44
C ASP A 2 11.36 3.14 -30.82
N HIS A 3 10.58 3.95 -31.54
CA HIS A 3 9.27 4.43 -31.07
C HIS A 3 8.19 3.34 -30.89
N LEU A 4 8.30 2.22 -31.60
CA LEU A 4 7.35 1.10 -31.47
C LEU A 4 7.77 0.16 -30.32
N VAL A 5 9.08 0.05 -30.04
CA VAL A 5 9.60 -0.70 -28.90
C VAL A 5 9.24 0.01 -27.59
N THR A 6 9.40 1.33 -27.51
CA THR A 6 9.03 2.12 -26.32
C THR A 6 7.53 2.03 -26.01
N LEU A 7 6.66 2.11 -27.02
CA LEU A 7 5.20 1.97 -26.82
C LEU A 7 4.80 0.56 -26.35
N ASN A 8 5.52 -0.48 -26.80
CA ASN A 8 5.26 -1.84 -26.37
C ASN A 8 5.69 -2.07 -24.91
N ASP A 9 6.82 -1.50 -24.49
CA ASP A 9 7.30 -1.63 -23.11
C ASP A 9 6.44 -0.86 -22.11
N ASP A 10 6.01 0.37 -22.46
CA ASP A 10 5.12 1.19 -21.61
C ASP A 10 3.77 0.50 -21.39
N THR A 11 3.21 -0.10 -22.45
CA THR A 11 1.92 -0.80 -22.36
C THR A 11 2.03 -2.10 -21.57
N ILE A 12 3.11 -2.87 -21.72
CA ILE A 12 3.35 -4.07 -20.90
C ILE A 12 3.49 -3.70 -19.42
N PHE A 13 4.27 -2.66 -19.10
CA PHE A 13 4.49 -2.22 -17.73
C PHE A 13 3.18 -1.79 -17.05
N VAL A 14 2.39 -0.94 -17.71
CA VAL A 14 1.09 -0.48 -17.18
C VAL A 14 0.12 -1.65 -17.01
N ASN A 15 0.13 -2.63 -17.92
CA ASN A 15 -0.74 -3.79 -17.85
C ASN A 15 -0.35 -4.72 -16.70
N ILE A 16 0.95 -4.93 -16.45
CA ILE A 16 1.45 -5.67 -15.29
C ILE A 16 1.11 -4.93 -13.99
N LEU A 17 1.39 -3.63 -13.93
CA LEU A 17 1.13 -2.80 -12.74
C LEU A 17 -0.36 -2.77 -12.37
N SER A 18 -1.24 -2.62 -13.36
CA SER A 18 -2.70 -2.64 -13.14
C SER A 18 -3.23 -4.02 -12.71
N ARG A 19 -2.61 -5.12 -13.14
CA ARG A 19 -2.94 -6.47 -12.67
C ARG A 19 -2.52 -6.64 -11.20
N LEU A 20 -1.31 -6.20 -10.85
CA LEU A 20 -0.84 -6.22 -9.46
C LEU A 20 -1.74 -5.40 -8.53
N LEU A 21 -2.16 -4.21 -8.96
CA LEU A 21 -3.06 -3.34 -8.19
C LEU A 21 -4.43 -4.01 -7.92
N ARG A 22 -4.99 -4.69 -8.92
CA ARG A 22 -6.27 -5.42 -8.81
C ARG A 22 -6.18 -6.62 -7.88
N ILE A 23 -5.08 -7.36 -7.93
CA ILE A 23 -4.82 -8.47 -7.01
C ILE A 23 -4.72 -7.94 -5.57
N PHE A 24 -4.04 -6.80 -5.37
CA PHE A 24 -3.88 -6.19 -4.07
C PHE A 24 -5.20 -5.67 -3.47
N SER A 25 -6.07 -5.06 -4.28
CA SER A 25 -7.40 -4.63 -3.82
C SER A 25 -8.30 -5.83 -3.48
N GLY A 26 -8.23 -6.91 -4.26
CA GLY A 26 -8.91 -8.16 -3.97
C GLY A 26 -8.49 -8.79 -2.63
N LEU A 27 -7.19 -8.78 -2.32
CA LEU A 27 -6.66 -9.23 -1.02
C LEU A 27 -7.20 -8.39 0.14
N GLY A 28 -7.30 -7.07 -0.02
CA GLY A 28 -7.88 -6.17 0.99
C GLY A 28 -9.34 -6.50 1.28
N ILE A 29 -10.15 -6.72 0.23
CA ILE A 29 -11.56 -7.11 0.35
C ILE A 29 -11.67 -8.48 1.06
N ALA A 30 -10.83 -9.45 0.68
CA ALA A 30 -10.79 -10.75 1.34
C ALA A 30 -10.47 -10.64 2.84
N CYS A 31 -9.54 -9.76 3.23
CA CYS A 31 -9.23 -9.51 4.64
C CYS A 31 -10.44 -8.97 5.42
N ILE A 32 -11.25 -8.09 4.81
CA ILE A 32 -12.49 -7.58 5.42
C ILE A 32 -13.51 -8.71 5.58
N PHE A 33 -13.68 -9.56 4.58
CA PHE A 33 -14.55 -10.73 4.68
C PHE A 33 -14.11 -11.68 5.79
N PHE A 34 -12.80 -11.98 5.90
CA PHE A 34 -12.26 -12.78 7.00
C PHE A 34 -12.47 -12.11 8.36
N ALA A 35 -12.39 -10.78 8.44
CA ALA A 35 -12.66 -10.03 9.68
C ALA A 35 -14.13 -10.12 10.11
N ILE A 36 -15.06 -9.99 9.16
CA ILE A 36 -16.50 -10.17 9.40
C ILE A 36 -16.79 -11.62 9.82
N PHE A 37 -16.17 -12.59 9.15
CA PHE A 37 -16.27 -14.00 9.50
C PHE A 37 -15.75 -14.27 10.92
N TYR A 38 -14.58 -13.72 11.28
CA TYR A 38 -14.05 -13.79 12.64
C TYR A 38 -15.00 -13.19 13.68
N HIS A 39 -15.62 -12.05 13.37
CA HIS A 39 -16.60 -11.43 14.25
C HIS A 39 -17.82 -12.32 14.49
N PHE A 40 -18.29 -13.04 13.47
CA PHE A 40 -19.47 -13.92 13.56
C PHE A 40 -19.17 -15.26 14.26
N TYR A 41 -18.01 -15.88 14.00
CA TYR A 41 -17.67 -17.20 14.52
C TYR A 41 -16.82 -17.17 15.81
N GLY A 42 -16.28 -16.01 16.20
CA GLY A 42 -15.54 -15.81 17.44
C GLY A 42 -14.35 -16.78 17.61
N SER A 43 -14.28 -17.42 18.78
CA SER A 43 -13.20 -18.37 19.16
C SER A 43 -13.18 -19.68 18.37
N TYR A 44 -14.23 -20.00 17.59
CA TYR A 44 -14.26 -21.19 16.73
C TYR A 44 -13.57 -20.97 15.37
N SER A 45 -13.07 -19.76 15.12
CA SER A 45 -12.31 -19.45 13.91
C SER A 45 -11.00 -20.27 13.86
N PRO A 46 -10.56 -20.70 12.65
CA PRO A 46 -9.32 -21.44 12.50
C PRO A 46 -8.13 -20.61 12.98
N LEU A 47 -7.15 -21.29 13.60
CA LEU A 47 -5.95 -20.70 14.21
C LEU A 47 -5.19 -19.72 13.29
N PHE A 48 -5.22 -19.94 11.98
CA PHE A 48 -4.63 -19.06 10.99
C PHE A 48 -5.33 -17.69 10.94
N ILE A 49 -6.67 -17.66 10.95
CA ILE A 49 -7.46 -16.42 10.93
C ILE A 49 -7.26 -15.64 12.22
N GLN A 50 -7.16 -16.34 13.36
CA GLN A 50 -6.81 -15.71 14.63
C GLN A 50 -5.43 -15.07 14.59
N HIS A 51 -4.41 -15.76 14.07
CA HIS A 51 -3.05 -15.22 13.98
C HIS A 51 -2.91 -14.10 12.93
N PHE A 52 -3.76 -14.12 11.91
CA PHE A 52 -3.81 -13.08 10.88
C PHE A 52 -4.65 -11.87 11.30
N LEU A 53 -5.69 -11.98 12.11
CA LEU A 53 -6.53 -10.83 12.49
C LEU A 53 -6.23 -10.27 13.88
N LEU A 54 -5.81 -11.13 14.82
CA LEU A 54 -5.52 -10.70 16.18
C LEU A 54 -4.12 -10.12 16.25
N PHE A 55 -4.07 -8.82 16.51
CA PHE A 55 -2.85 -8.08 16.77
C PHE A 55 -3.02 -7.19 18.00
N GLY A 56 -1.93 -6.97 18.74
CA GLY A 56 -1.93 -6.04 19.86
C GLY A 56 -2.34 -6.69 21.19
N LYS A 57 -3.56 -6.42 21.65
CA LYS A 57 -4.02 -6.70 23.03
C LYS A 57 -4.73 -8.04 23.19
N SER A 58 -5.17 -8.65 22.09
CA SER A 58 -5.74 -10.00 22.06
C SER A 58 -4.65 -11.04 21.78
N ASN A 59 -4.54 -12.02 22.67
CA ASN A 59 -3.59 -13.12 22.50
C ASN A 59 -4.27 -14.25 21.72
N PRO A 60 -3.75 -14.67 20.56
CA PRO A 60 -4.24 -15.87 19.88
C PRO A 60 -3.94 -17.11 20.73
N GLN A 61 -4.69 -18.20 20.48
CA GLN A 61 -4.38 -19.50 21.07
C GLN A 61 -2.92 -19.89 20.77
N TYR A 62 -2.25 -20.43 21.80
CA TYR A 62 -0.81 -20.67 21.81
C TYR A 62 -0.43 -21.76 20.81
N CYS A 63 0.44 -21.45 19.84
CA CYS A 63 0.98 -22.41 18.88
C CYS A 63 2.47 -22.15 18.65
N GLU A 64 3.29 -23.19 18.79
CA GLU A 64 4.76 -23.10 18.84
C GLU A 64 5.38 -22.76 17.47
N TYR A 65 4.88 -23.35 16.38
CA TYR A 65 5.36 -23.10 15.01
C TYR A 65 5.16 -21.65 14.54
N LEU A 66 4.09 -20.99 15.00
CA LEU A 66 3.80 -19.60 14.65
C LEU A 66 4.55 -18.58 15.53
N LYS A 67 5.39 -19.04 16.46
CA LYS A 67 6.29 -18.18 17.24
C LYS A 67 7.45 -17.64 16.41
N TYR A 68 7.91 -18.40 15.41
CA TYR A 68 9.05 -18.03 14.57
C TYR A 68 8.71 -16.88 13.60
N SER A 69 7.45 -16.79 13.16
CA SER A 69 6.97 -15.78 12.22
C SER A 69 6.46 -14.50 12.91
N ARG A 70 7.04 -14.15 14.07
CA ARG A 70 6.68 -12.94 14.84
C ARG A 70 7.82 -11.92 14.80
N VAL A 71 7.56 -10.81 14.12
CA VAL A 71 8.49 -9.69 14.04
C VAL A 71 8.31 -8.73 15.22
N PRO A 72 9.41 -8.10 15.69
CA PRO A 72 9.33 -7.09 16.74
C PRO A 72 8.53 -5.88 16.26
N LYS A 73 7.65 -5.32 17.10
CA LYS A 73 6.89 -4.10 16.78
C LYS A 73 7.78 -2.91 16.37
N ARG A 74 9.05 -2.89 16.76
CA ARG A 74 10.00 -1.85 16.35
C ARG A 74 10.24 -1.81 14.84
N TRP A 75 9.96 -2.90 14.12
CA TRP A 75 10.10 -2.97 12.67
C TRP A 75 9.03 -2.17 11.92
N PHE A 76 7.99 -1.70 12.63
CA PHE A 76 6.95 -0.86 12.02
C PHE A 76 7.50 0.41 11.39
N LYS A 77 8.59 0.96 11.92
CA LYS A 77 9.25 2.13 11.31
C LYS A 77 9.65 1.91 9.86
N TYR A 78 10.04 0.69 9.49
CA TYR A 78 10.44 0.37 8.13
C TYR A 78 9.27 0.44 7.15
N PHE A 79 8.03 0.17 7.57
CA PHE A 79 6.86 0.39 6.73
C PHE A 79 6.74 1.84 6.29
N TYR A 80 6.85 2.76 7.26
CA TYR A 80 6.69 4.17 7.01
C TYR A 80 7.89 4.74 6.24
N MET A 81 9.11 4.25 6.52
CA MET A 81 10.30 4.62 5.75
C MET A 81 10.17 4.22 4.27
N ILE A 82 9.72 3.00 3.99
CA ILE A 82 9.46 2.52 2.62
C ILE A 82 8.33 3.34 1.98
N GLY A 83 7.27 3.67 2.72
CA GLY A 83 6.17 4.50 2.23
C GLY A 83 6.60 5.92 1.86
N ILE A 84 7.44 6.56 2.69
CA ILE A 84 8.03 7.87 2.40
C ILE A 84 8.90 7.76 1.14
N PHE A 85 9.79 6.77 1.07
CA PHE A 85 10.68 6.59 -0.07
C PHE A 85 9.90 6.35 -1.38
N SER A 86 8.91 5.46 -1.35
CA SER A 86 8.03 5.17 -2.49
C SER A 86 7.28 6.43 -2.95
N THR A 87 6.69 7.17 -2.02
CA THR A 87 5.95 8.41 -2.31
C THR A 87 6.88 9.50 -2.88
N LEU A 88 8.09 9.64 -2.34
CA LEU A 88 9.10 10.57 -2.85
C LEU A 88 9.57 10.18 -4.25
N CYS A 89 9.82 8.90 -4.51
CA CYS A 89 10.20 8.42 -5.84
C CYS A 89 9.12 8.78 -6.87
N ILE A 90 7.84 8.55 -6.54
CA ILE A 90 6.73 8.85 -7.44
C ILE A 90 6.56 10.37 -7.64
N LEU A 91 6.74 11.17 -6.58
CA LEU A 91 6.71 12.63 -6.69
C LEU A 91 7.85 13.16 -7.58
N LEU A 92 9.05 12.58 -7.48
CA LEU A 92 10.20 12.93 -8.33
C LEU A 92 9.96 12.53 -9.79
N VAL A 93 9.42 11.33 -10.03
CA VAL A 93 9.03 10.88 -11.38
C VAL A 93 8.00 11.82 -11.99
N GLU A 94 6.99 12.22 -11.23
CA GLU A 94 5.96 13.17 -11.66
C GLU A 94 6.55 14.55 -11.99
N LEU A 95 7.44 15.05 -11.13
CA LEU A 95 8.10 16.35 -11.35
C LEU A 95 9.05 16.33 -12.56
N PHE A 96 9.72 15.21 -12.81
CA PHE A 96 10.72 15.06 -13.88
C PHE A 96 10.10 14.71 -15.24
N MET A 97 9.29 13.64 -15.30
CA MET A 97 8.72 13.13 -16.55
C MET A 97 7.48 13.92 -16.99
N LEU A 98 6.70 14.45 -16.04
CA LEU A 98 5.42 15.10 -16.31
C LEU A 98 5.41 16.59 -15.96
N SER A 99 6.57 17.23 -15.98
CA SER A 99 6.72 18.68 -15.77
C SER A 99 5.80 19.52 -16.69
N SER A 100 5.50 19.02 -17.90
CA SER A 100 4.65 19.73 -18.87
C SER A 100 3.14 19.61 -18.61
N VAL A 101 2.69 18.63 -17.82
CA VAL A 101 1.26 18.39 -17.49
C VAL A 101 1.09 18.32 -15.97
N LEU A 102 1.52 19.38 -15.28
CA LEU A 102 1.43 19.51 -13.82
C LEU A 102 -0.02 19.54 -13.34
N ASN A 103 -0.55 18.39 -12.93
CA ASN A 103 -1.85 18.29 -12.25
C ASN A 103 -1.71 18.66 -10.78
N LYS A 104 -1.96 19.95 -10.45
CA LYS A 104 -1.88 20.49 -9.08
C LYS A 104 -2.60 19.63 -8.04
N THR A 105 -3.76 19.08 -8.39
CA THR A 105 -4.54 18.21 -7.50
C THR A 105 -3.77 16.95 -7.08
N ILE A 106 -3.06 16.32 -8.01
CA ILE A 106 -2.38 15.04 -7.75
C ILE A 106 -1.14 15.25 -6.88
N ILE A 107 -0.40 16.32 -7.15
CA ILE A 107 0.72 16.75 -6.31
C ILE A 107 0.23 17.06 -4.90
N SER A 108 -0.91 17.75 -4.75
CA SER A 108 -1.47 18.02 -3.43
C SER A 108 -1.81 16.72 -2.67
N VAL A 109 -2.41 15.74 -3.35
CA VAL A 109 -2.72 14.43 -2.74
C VAL A 109 -1.45 13.67 -2.35
N LEU A 110 -0.42 13.66 -3.19
CA LEU A 110 0.88 13.04 -2.89
C LEU A 110 1.58 13.71 -1.71
N ILE A 111 1.57 15.04 -1.63
CA ILE A 111 2.12 15.79 -0.49
C ILE A 111 1.35 15.49 0.78
N ILE A 112 0.01 15.50 0.74
CA ILE A 112 -0.82 15.16 1.90
C ILE A 112 -0.53 13.71 2.36
N TYR A 113 -0.40 12.78 1.42
CA TYR A 113 -0.04 11.40 1.74
C TYR A 113 1.36 11.30 2.37
N LEU A 114 2.35 12.02 1.83
CA LEU A 114 3.70 12.09 2.40
C LEU A 114 3.70 12.64 3.84
N VAL A 115 2.95 13.71 4.09
CA VAL A 115 2.78 14.30 5.43
C VAL A 115 2.09 13.32 6.37
N HIS A 116 1.07 12.60 5.90
CA HIS A 116 0.40 11.58 6.71
C HIS A 116 1.34 10.44 7.10
N VAL A 117 2.16 9.93 6.17
CA VAL A 117 3.11 8.85 6.45
C VAL A 117 4.27 9.34 7.34
N SER A 118 4.77 10.56 7.14
CA SER A 118 5.84 11.14 7.97
C SER A 118 5.37 11.40 9.40
N ARG A 119 4.14 11.90 9.60
CA ARG A 119 3.53 12.01 10.92
C ARG A 119 3.48 10.66 11.63
N ARG A 120 3.07 9.60 10.93
CA ARG A 120 3.02 8.24 11.51
C ARG A 120 4.41 7.70 11.85
N LEU A 121 5.43 7.99 11.02
CA LEU A 121 6.82 7.66 11.35
C LEU A 121 7.29 8.39 12.62
N TYR A 122 7.00 9.69 12.72
CA TYR A 122 7.36 10.51 13.88
C TYR A 122 6.70 9.99 15.18
N GLU A 123 5.40 9.71 15.14
CA GLU A 123 4.68 9.15 16.29
C GLU A 123 5.27 7.79 16.71
N CYS A 124 5.71 6.96 15.74
CA CYS A 124 6.32 5.67 16.02
C CYS A 124 7.71 5.78 16.66
N GLU A 125 8.57 6.69 16.19
CA GLU A 125 9.93 6.84 16.73
C GLU A 125 9.97 7.61 18.06
N TYR A 126 9.17 8.66 18.20
CA TYR A 126 9.31 9.61 19.32
C TYR A 126 8.22 9.51 20.39
N VAL A 127 6.99 9.12 20.02
CA VAL A 127 5.84 9.12 20.95
C VAL A 127 5.50 7.72 21.44
N SER A 128 5.66 6.69 20.60
CA SER A 128 5.23 5.35 20.95
C SER A 128 6.27 4.59 21.78
N VAL A 129 5.94 4.36 23.06
CA VAL A 129 6.68 3.40 23.89
C VAL A 129 6.26 1.99 23.46
N PHE A 130 7.07 1.37 22.60
CA PHE A 130 6.80 0.00 22.16
C PHE A 130 6.99 -0.98 23.33
N SER A 131 5.86 -1.48 23.86
CA SER A 131 5.86 -2.69 24.68
C SER A 131 6.46 -3.87 23.90
N ASN A 132 7.00 -4.89 24.60
CA ASN A 132 7.62 -6.12 24.06
C ASN A 132 6.65 -7.06 23.30
N SER A 133 5.58 -6.50 22.74
CA SER A 133 4.58 -7.18 21.95
C SER A 133 5.07 -7.31 20.50
N GLN A 134 4.71 -8.42 19.85
CA GLN A 134 5.18 -8.83 18.53
C GLN A 134 4.03 -8.84 17.52
N MET A 135 4.32 -8.68 16.22
CA MET A 135 3.36 -8.77 15.12
C MET A 135 3.64 -9.99 14.25
N SER A 136 2.62 -10.58 13.65
CA SER A 136 2.79 -11.56 12.58
C SER A 136 3.55 -10.96 11.39
N PHE A 137 4.49 -11.71 10.82
CA PHE A 137 5.25 -11.34 9.63
C PHE A 137 4.35 -11.14 8.39
N MET A 138 3.20 -11.81 8.31
CA MET A 138 2.30 -11.66 7.16
C MET A 138 1.68 -10.27 7.09
N HIS A 139 1.30 -9.72 8.25
CA HIS A 139 0.87 -8.32 8.34
C HIS A 139 1.98 -7.36 7.95
N PHE A 140 3.22 -7.72 8.29
CA PHE A 140 4.38 -6.93 7.91
C PHE A 140 4.53 -6.89 6.38
N LEU A 141 4.46 -8.02 5.71
CA LEU A 141 4.52 -8.07 4.25
C LEU A 141 3.35 -7.32 3.59
N MET A 142 2.13 -7.48 4.11
CA MET A 142 0.95 -6.78 3.62
C MET A 142 1.07 -5.27 3.76
N GLY A 143 1.59 -4.79 4.89
CA GLY A 143 1.85 -3.36 5.14
C GLY A 143 2.84 -2.76 4.13
N ILE A 144 3.97 -3.45 3.87
CA ILE A 144 4.94 -3.01 2.86
C ILE A 144 4.28 -2.90 1.48
N GLY A 145 3.55 -3.92 1.07
CA GLY A 145 2.84 -3.92 -0.20
C GLY A 145 1.89 -2.72 -0.32
N PHE A 146 1.13 -2.42 0.73
CA PHE A 146 0.19 -1.31 0.73
C PHE A 146 0.88 0.05 0.51
N TYR A 147 1.99 0.30 1.20
CA TYR A 147 2.74 1.56 1.08
C TYR A 147 3.42 1.75 -0.28
N ILE A 148 3.67 0.68 -1.04
CA ILE A 148 4.19 0.75 -2.41
C ILE A 148 3.04 0.94 -3.42
N VAL A 149 1.96 0.18 -3.26
CA VAL A 149 0.82 0.18 -4.17
C VAL A 149 0.01 1.48 -4.10
N ALA A 150 -0.12 2.08 -2.92
CA ALA A 150 -0.92 3.30 -2.72
C ALA A 150 -0.49 4.49 -3.60
N PRO A 151 0.77 4.95 -3.58
CA PRO A 151 1.20 6.04 -4.45
C PRO A 151 1.21 5.63 -5.93
N SER A 152 1.48 4.35 -6.24
CA SER A 152 1.41 3.81 -7.62
C SER A 152 -0.01 3.89 -8.19
N SER A 153 -1.03 3.65 -7.35
CA SER A 153 -2.44 3.79 -7.72
C SER A 153 -2.79 5.22 -8.11
N ILE A 154 -2.20 6.21 -7.42
CA ILE A 154 -2.44 7.63 -7.67
C ILE A 154 -1.86 8.01 -9.05
N LEU A 155 -0.66 7.55 -9.36
CA LEU A 155 -0.02 7.77 -10.67
C LEU A 155 -0.81 7.12 -11.82
N LEU A 156 -1.33 5.91 -11.63
CA LEU A 156 -2.16 5.25 -12.64
C LEU A 156 -3.48 6.00 -12.86
N SER A 157 -4.10 6.50 -11.79
CA SER A 157 -5.33 7.30 -11.86
C SER A 157 -5.14 8.56 -12.72
N GLN A 158 -3.98 9.20 -12.61
CA GLN A 158 -3.60 10.34 -13.44
C GLN A 158 -3.58 10.02 -14.92
N SER A 159 -2.89 8.93 -15.28
CA SER A 159 -2.68 8.52 -16.67
C SER A 159 -4.02 8.29 -17.37
N ASN A 160 -4.96 7.67 -16.65
CA ASN A 160 -6.32 7.46 -17.13
C ASN A 160 -7.10 8.79 -17.29
N ALA A 161 -6.97 9.72 -16.34
CA ALA A 161 -7.66 11.01 -16.40
C ALA A 161 -7.17 11.90 -17.56
N VAL A 162 -5.85 11.89 -17.83
CA VAL A 162 -5.27 12.61 -18.98
C VAL A 162 -5.73 12.00 -20.30
N TYR A 163 -5.75 10.66 -20.41
CA TYR A 163 -6.25 9.96 -21.59
C TYR A 163 -7.71 10.31 -21.91
N LEU A 164 -8.59 10.27 -20.89
CA LEU A 164 -10.00 10.62 -21.06
C LEU A 164 -10.21 12.09 -21.46
N ARG A 165 -9.41 13.01 -20.91
CA ARG A 165 -9.48 14.43 -21.28
C ARG A 165 -9.04 14.67 -22.73
N GLY A 166 -8.04 13.92 -23.22
CA GLY A 166 -7.62 13.97 -24.62
C GLY A 166 -8.60 13.33 -25.59
N ALA A 167 -9.39 12.35 -25.13
CA ALA A 167 -10.38 11.64 -25.94
C ALA A 167 -11.76 12.32 -26.01
N SER A 168 -12.03 13.32 -25.17
CA SER A 168 -13.27 14.10 -25.26
C SER A 168 -13.25 14.94 -26.54
N PRO A 169 -14.19 14.76 -27.49
CA PRO A 169 -14.29 15.66 -28.63
C PRO A 169 -14.52 17.07 -28.08
N LYS A 170 -13.77 18.04 -28.61
CA LYS A 170 -14.12 19.46 -28.44
C LYS A 170 -15.49 19.63 -29.08
N LEU A 171 -16.53 19.63 -28.24
CA LEU A 171 -17.83 20.15 -28.62
C LEU A 171 -17.66 21.68 -28.69
N GLU A 172 -17.25 22.13 -29.88
CA GLU A 172 -17.48 23.49 -30.35
C GLU A 172 -18.92 23.60 -30.89
#